data_AF-A0A9N9XPD6-F1
#
_entry.id   AF-A0A9N9XPD6-F1
#
_cell.length_a   1.000
_cell.length_b   1.000
_cell.length_c   1.000
_cell.angle_alpha   90.00
_cell.angle_beta   90.00
_cell.angle_gamma   90.00
#
_symmetry.space_group_name_H-M   'P 1'
#
loop_
_entity.id
_entity.type
_entity.pdbx_description
1 polymer ?
#
loop_
_entity_poly.entity_id
_entity_poly.type
_entity_poly.pdbx_seq_one_letter_code
_entity_poly.pdbx_strand_id
1 'polypeptide(L)'
;MKGFFFVAALLVGLTYAQENGNRPVLKRVTRKAIRNMRGALLKQIEAKIISNCEANGLTDCGANHLQETFNKMRSCLETKIMYSVPKDEYIQHLESCGKDAVRETENCLRSDQRYFPKFVLDLVKSLVNFMYDDKSALASWEMTACLRKFDNFDVRRDYFSCMVLASIRTHDTQEIPHSKGDFCDKFVAAAKCYPRTVNKYCDHNCNVNKIISDYSKYLAIPCEIKE
;
A
#
# COMPACT_ATOMS: atom_id res chain seq x y z
N MET A 1 9.32 -9.56 5.22
CA MET A 1 8.03 -10.28 5.05
C MET A 1 6.78 -9.65 5.66
N LYS A 2 6.84 -8.71 6.63
CA LYS A 2 5.61 -8.13 7.22
C LYS A 2 4.95 -7.03 6.36
N GLY A 3 5.58 -6.61 5.26
CA GLY A 3 5.24 -5.39 4.52
C GLY A 3 4.00 -5.49 3.65
N PHE A 4 3.65 -6.67 3.15
CA PHE A 4 2.61 -6.79 2.14
C PHE A 4 1.19 -7.09 2.68
N PHE A 5 1.00 -7.12 4.00
CA PHE A 5 -0.23 -7.51 4.69
C PHE A 5 -1.46 -6.58 4.48
N PHE A 6 -1.25 -5.37 3.96
CA PHE A 6 -2.15 -4.26 4.32
C PHE A 6 -3.17 -3.86 3.26
N VAL A 7 -3.09 -4.42 2.05
CA VAL A 7 -3.96 -3.97 0.97
C VAL A 7 -5.39 -4.48 1.11
N ALA A 8 -5.56 -5.72 1.60
CA ALA A 8 -6.86 -6.24 2.00
C ALA A 8 -7.53 -5.37 3.09
N ALA A 9 -6.76 -4.96 4.09
CA ALA A 9 -7.24 -4.19 5.22
C ALA A 9 -7.55 -2.72 4.85
N LEU A 10 -6.81 -2.13 3.90
CA LEU A 10 -7.14 -0.84 3.27
C LEU A 10 -8.54 -0.86 2.65
N LEU A 11 -8.88 -1.95 1.97
CA LEU A 11 -10.19 -2.13 1.35
C LEU A 11 -11.28 -2.34 2.43
N VAL A 12 -11.04 -3.16 3.46
CA VAL A 12 -11.94 -3.31 4.62
C VAL A 12 -12.23 -1.97 5.30
N GLY A 13 -11.23 -1.12 5.48
CA GLY A 13 -11.40 0.19 6.13
C GLY A 13 -12.30 1.16 5.35
N LEU A 14 -12.26 1.10 4.01
CA LEU A 14 -13.02 1.97 3.11
C LEU A 14 -14.49 1.56 2.97
N THR A 15 -14.79 0.27 3.00
CA THR A 15 -16.16 -0.26 2.82
C THR A 15 -17.05 -0.05 4.04
N TYR A 16 -16.48 -0.24 5.23
CA TYR A 16 -17.16 0.10 6.49
C TYR A 16 -17.48 1.60 6.64
N ALA A 17 -16.83 2.49 5.88
CA ALA A 17 -17.04 3.93 5.97
C ALA A 17 -18.35 4.41 5.33
N GLN A 18 -18.89 3.63 4.38
CA GLN A 18 -19.95 4.08 3.48
C GLN A 18 -21.34 3.50 3.80
N GLU A 19 -21.42 2.33 4.44
CA GLU A 19 -22.70 1.63 4.71
C GLU A 19 -23.58 2.26 5.80
N ASN A 20 -23.08 3.27 6.52
CA ASN A 20 -23.78 3.86 7.67
C ASN A 20 -23.81 5.39 7.57
N GLY A 21 -24.84 5.90 6.88
CA GLY A 21 -25.12 7.31 6.64
C GLY A 21 -25.40 8.18 7.87
N ASN A 22 -25.17 7.68 9.09
CA ASN A 22 -25.26 8.47 10.32
C ASN A 22 -24.45 7.81 11.44
N ARG A 23 -23.23 8.31 11.75
CA ARG A 23 -22.65 8.42 13.11
C ARG A 23 -21.19 8.90 13.10
N PRO A 24 -20.84 10.00 13.79
CA PRO A 24 -19.45 10.51 13.93
C PRO A 24 -18.46 9.51 14.56
N VAL A 25 -18.95 8.45 15.20
CA VAL A 25 -18.16 7.34 15.74
C VAL A 25 -17.55 6.47 14.62
N LEU A 26 -18.24 6.31 13.49
CA LEU A 26 -17.79 5.43 12.41
C LEU A 26 -16.75 6.08 11.50
N LYS A 27 -16.91 7.37 11.19
CA LYS A 27 -15.82 8.20 10.64
C LYS A 27 -14.55 8.08 11.49
N ARG A 28 -14.68 7.92 12.81
CA ARG A 28 -13.57 7.77 13.76
C ARG A 28 -12.92 6.38 13.66
N VAL A 29 -13.69 5.31 13.44
CA VAL A 29 -13.19 3.93 13.28
C VAL A 29 -12.54 3.70 11.92
N THR A 30 -13.14 4.15 10.82
CA THR A 30 -12.51 4.15 9.48
C THR A 30 -11.21 4.95 9.49
N ARG A 31 -11.24 6.14 10.08
CA ARG A 31 -10.05 7.00 10.23
C ARG A 31 -9.00 6.31 11.11
N LYS A 32 -9.38 5.55 12.13
CA LYS A 32 -8.46 4.75 12.96
C LYS A 32 -7.90 3.53 12.21
N ALA A 33 -8.70 2.82 11.43
CA ALA A 33 -8.27 1.68 10.60
C ALA A 33 -7.31 2.13 9.49
N ILE A 34 -7.68 3.13 8.70
CA ILE A 34 -6.85 3.72 7.65
C ILE A 34 -5.59 4.36 8.24
N ARG A 35 -5.67 5.08 9.37
CA ARG A 35 -4.49 5.66 10.04
C ARG A 35 -3.56 4.58 10.61
N ASN A 36 -4.10 3.52 11.22
CA ASN A 36 -3.30 2.44 11.77
C ASN A 36 -2.63 1.59 10.67
N MET A 37 -3.29 1.39 9.53
CA MET A 37 -2.78 0.57 8.41
C MET A 37 -1.86 1.34 7.46
N ARG A 38 -2.22 2.59 7.08
CA ARG A 38 -1.28 3.49 6.39
C ARG A 38 -0.02 3.68 7.22
N GLY A 39 -0.18 3.85 8.53
CA GLY A 39 0.93 3.93 9.46
C GLY A 39 1.81 2.69 9.44
N ALA A 40 1.25 1.49 9.51
CA ALA A 40 2.04 0.25 9.58
C ALA A 40 2.77 -0.09 8.27
N LEU A 41 2.13 0.06 7.10
CA LEU A 41 2.78 -0.19 5.80
C LEU A 41 3.89 0.82 5.53
N LEU A 42 3.58 2.12 5.68
CA LEU A 42 4.56 3.18 5.46
C LEU A 42 5.73 3.02 6.43
N LYS A 43 5.49 2.79 7.71
CA LYS A 43 6.57 2.53 8.69
C LYS A 43 7.47 1.35 8.31
N GLN A 44 6.94 0.30 7.71
CA GLN A 44 7.77 -0.83 7.28
C GLN A 44 8.61 -0.51 6.05
N ILE A 45 8.05 0.25 5.09
CA ILE A 45 8.81 0.74 3.94
C ILE A 45 9.89 1.73 4.41
N GLU A 46 9.53 2.67 5.29
CA GLU A 46 10.46 3.62 5.92
C GLU A 46 11.59 2.89 6.65
N ALA A 47 11.27 1.89 7.49
CA ALA A 47 12.27 1.10 8.19
C ALA A 47 13.18 0.31 7.23
N LYS A 48 12.61 -0.26 6.16
CA LYS A 48 13.39 -0.94 5.11
C LYS A 48 14.34 0.03 4.41
N ILE A 49 13.86 1.23 4.07
CA ILE A 49 14.69 2.29 3.47
C ILE A 49 15.83 2.69 4.41
N ILE A 50 15.52 3.04 5.66
CA ILE A 50 16.51 3.50 6.64
C ILE A 50 17.58 2.41 6.83
N SER A 51 17.18 1.16 7.04
CA SER A 51 18.11 0.04 7.22
C SER A 51 19.01 -0.18 5.99
N ASN A 52 18.51 0.01 4.77
CA ASN A 52 19.35 -0.09 3.56
C ASN A 52 20.30 1.11 3.45
N CYS A 53 19.87 2.31 3.84
CA CYS A 53 20.74 3.48 3.85
C CYS A 53 21.84 3.40 4.93
N GLU A 54 21.52 2.89 6.13
CA GLU A 54 22.50 2.59 7.19
C GLU A 54 23.54 1.57 6.70
N ALA A 55 23.10 0.51 6.02
CA ALA A 55 23.99 -0.47 5.40
C ALA A 55 24.90 0.15 4.31
N ASN A 56 24.51 1.30 3.74
CA ASN A 56 25.29 2.07 2.77
C ASN A 56 26.10 3.21 3.41
N GLY A 57 26.22 3.25 4.74
CA GLY A 57 27.05 4.21 5.47
C GLY A 57 26.33 5.47 5.93
N LEU A 58 24.98 5.51 5.91
CA LEU A 58 24.23 6.58 6.57
C LEU A 58 24.50 6.53 8.08
N THR A 59 24.92 7.66 8.65
CA THR A 59 25.17 7.79 10.10
C THR A 59 23.87 7.84 10.87
N ASP A 60 23.91 7.61 12.19
CA ASP A 60 22.74 7.74 13.08
C ASP A 60 22.07 9.12 12.96
N CYS A 61 22.87 10.19 12.80
CA CYS A 61 22.36 11.54 12.57
C CYS A 61 21.58 11.62 11.24
N GLY A 62 22.11 11.00 10.18
CA GLY A 62 21.43 10.90 8.89
C GLY A 62 20.16 10.05 8.95
N ALA A 63 20.17 8.93 9.68
CA ALA A 63 19.00 8.08 9.89
C ALA A 63 17.87 8.82 10.63
N ASN A 64 18.21 9.57 11.67
CA ASN A 64 17.27 10.42 12.40
C ASN A 64 16.69 11.52 11.50
N HIS A 65 17.52 12.21 10.71
CA HIS A 65 17.06 13.20 9.74
C HIS A 65 16.09 12.60 8.71
N LEU A 66 16.43 11.44 8.14
CA LEU A 66 15.57 10.74 7.19
C LEU A 66 14.23 10.33 7.83
N GLN A 67 14.25 9.88 9.08
CA GLN A 67 13.04 9.57 9.84
C GLN A 67 12.17 10.81 10.10
N GLU A 68 12.78 11.97 10.38
CA GLU A 68 12.07 13.25 10.46
C GLU A 68 11.43 13.65 9.13
N THR A 69 12.14 13.45 8.01
CA THR A 69 11.61 13.69 6.66
C THR A 69 10.38 12.82 6.40
N PHE A 70 10.41 11.54 6.77
CA PHE A 70 9.21 10.69 6.68
C PHE A 70 8.07 11.15 7.61
N ASN A 71 8.38 11.63 8.81
CA ASN A 71 7.36 12.18 9.71
C ASN A 71 6.72 13.48 9.16
N LYS A 72 7.51 14.34 8.51
CA LYS A 72 7.03 15.55 7.81
C LYS A 72 6.13 15.17 6.63
N MET A 73 6.57 14.23 5.79
CA MET A 73 5.75 13.67 4.70
C MET A 73 4.42 13.15 5.23
N ARG A 74 4.42 12.33 6.30
CA ARG A 74 3.19 11.79 6.90
C ARG A 74 2.24 12.89 7.38
N SER A 75 2.77 13.87 8.13
CA SER A 75 1.98 15.02 8.60
C SER A 75 1.37 15.80 7.43
N CYS A 76 2.12 16.01 6.36
CA CYS A 76 1.63 16.65 5.14
C CYS A 76 0.50 15.83 4.49
N LEU A 77 0.64 14.50 4.37
CA LEU A 77 -0.39 13.63 3.80
C LEU A 77 -1.69 13.61 4.60
N GLU A 78 -1.64 13.90 5.90
CA GLU A 78 -2.83 13.99 6.76
C GLU A 78 -3.64 15.27 6.56
N THR A 79 -3.07 16.31 5.93
CA THR A 79 -3.75 17.60 5.70
C THR A 79 -4.88 17.51 4.66
N LYS A 80 -4.84 16.53 3.75
CA LYS A 80 -5.91 16.26 2.79
C LYS A 80 -6.50 14.87 2.99
N ILE A 81 -7.83 14.83 2.99
CA ILE A 81 -8.58 13.57 3.16
C ILE A 81 -8.93 13.02 1.77
N MET A 82 -8.65 11.73 1.57
CA MET A 82 -9.05 11.04 0.34
C MET A 82 -10.56 11.15 0.12
N TYR A 83 -10.97 11.38 -1.12
CA TYR A 83 -12.36 11.65 -1.54
C TYR A 83 -12.97 12.97 -1.06
N SER A 84 -12.30 13.77 -0.22
CA SER A 84 -12.77 15.13 0.10
C SER A 84 -12.33 16.16 -0.93
N VAL A 85 -11.43 15.78 -1.83
CA VAL A 85 -10.93 16.58 -2.95
C VAL A 85 -10.92 15.73 -4.23
N PRO A 86 -10.93 16.34 -5.43
CA PRO A 86 -10.79 15.65 -6.70
C PRO A 86 -9.54 14.76 -6.76
N LYS A 87 -9.59 13.71 -7.59
CA LYS A 87 -8.52 12.71 -7.75
C LYS A 87 -7.17 13.35 -8.04
N ASP A 88 -7.12 14.20 -9.06
CA ASP A 88 -5.87 14.81 -9.53
C ASP A 88 -5.27 15.74 -8.47
N GLU A 89 -6.12 16.46 -7.74
CA GLU A 89 -5.69 17.31 -6.62
C GLU A 89 -5.09 16.46 -5.47
N TYR A 90 -5.67 15.29 -5.18
CA TYR A 90 -5.14 14.38 -4.17
C TYR A 90 -3.80 13.77 -4.60
N ILE A 91 -3.66 13.42 -5.88
CA ILE A 91 -2.41 12.88 -6.45
C ILE A 91 -1.30 13.94 -6.41
N GLN A 92 -1.57 15.19 -6.81
CA GLN A 92 -0.60 16.28 -6.72
C GLN A 92 -0.17 16.53 -5.26
N HIS A 93 -1.11 16.41 -4.32
CA HIS A 93 -0.81 16.52 -2.89
C HIS A 93 0.14 15.42 -2.41
N LEU A 94 -0.06 14.16 -2.85
CA LEU A 94 0.84 13.05 -2.56
C LEU A 94 2.26 13.31 -3.08
N GLU A 95 2.39 13.79 -4.32
CA GLU A 95 3.68 14.10 -4.94
C GLU A 95 4.39 15.23 -4.20
N SER A 96 3.67 16.31 -3.87
CA SER A 96 4.21 17.44 -3.12
C SER A 96 4.71 17.02 -1.74
N CYS A 97 3.91 16.28 -0.98
CA CYS A 97 4.29 15.80 0.35
C CYS A 97 5.45 14.79 0.33
N GLY A 98 5.56 13.99 -0.73
CA GLY A 98 6.59 12.94 -0.85
C GLY A 98 7.92 13.41 -1.44
N LYS A 99 7.98 14.61 -2.02
CA LYS A 99 9.13 15.10 -2.80
C LYS A 99 10.46 15.01 -2.04
N ASP A 100 10.50 15.51 -0.80
CA ASP A 100 11.73 15.53 -0.01
C ASP A 100 12.14 14.11 0.42
N ALA A 101 11.17 13.28 0.82
CA ALA A 101 11.41 11.88 1.21
C ALA A 101 11.96 11.04 0.05
N VAL A 102 11.42 11.22 -1.17
CA VAL A 102 11.94 10.56 -2.38
C VAL A 102 13.38 10.98 -2.64
N ARG A 103 13.65 12.30 -2.68
CA ARG A 103 14.99 12.84 -2.95
C ARG A 103 16.02 12.37 -1.92
N GLU A 104 15.71 12.47 -0.64
CA GLU A 104 16.65 12.08 0.42
C GLU A 104 16.91 10.58 0.42
N THR A 105 15.89 9.77 0.15
CA THR A 105 16.06 8.32 0.03
C THR A 105 16.92 7.95 -1.18
N GLU A 106 16.68 8.56 -2.34
CA GLU A 106 17.48 8.32 -3.55
C GLU A 106 18.97 8.65 -3.33
N ASN A 107 19.26 9.66 -2.51
CA ASN A 107 20.62 10.06 -2.19
C ASN A 107 21.34 9.09 -1.24
N CYS A 108 20.62 8.42 -0.34
CA CYS A 108 21.23 7.49 0.63
C CYS A 108 21.26 6.03 0.14
N LEU A 109 20.43 5.68 -0.85
CA LEU A 109 20.46 4.36 -1.48
C LEU A 109 21.62 4.23 -2.48
N ARG A 110 22.09 2.99 -2.65
CA ARG A 110 23.02 2.63 -3.73
C ARG A 110 22.41 2.94 -5.09
N SER A 111 23.27 3.16 -6.10
CA SER A 111 22.87 3.52 -7.46
C SER A 111 21.85 2.55 -8.07
N ASP A 112 21.99 1.26 -7.80
CA ASP A 112 21.11 0.17 -8.26
C ASP A 112 19.77 0.09 -7.49
N GLN A 113 19.65 0.77 -6.35
CA GLN A 113 18.43 0.82 -5.53
C GLN A 113 17.67 2.14 -5.64
N ARG A 114 18.20 3.14 -6.38
CA ARG A 114 17.59 4.47 -6.51
C ARG A 114 16.21 4.49 -7.17
N TYR A 115 15.84 3.43 -7.90
CA TYR A 115 14.48 3.30 -8.45
C TYR A 115 13.41 3.21 -7.35
N PHE A 116 13.78 2.70 -6.16
CA PHE A 116 12.83 2.24 -5.16
C PHE A 116 11.91 3.34 -4.58
N PRO A 117 12.39 4.55 -4.23
CA PRO A 117 11.54 5.59 -3.65
C PRO A 117 10.51 6.09 -4.66
N LYS A 118 10.92 6.26 -5.91
CA LYS A 118 10.03 6.63 -7.01
C LYS A 118 9.00 5.53 -7.30
N PHE A 119 9.43 4.27 -7.30
CA PHE A 119 8.54 3.11 -7.42
C PHE A 119 7.45 3.11 -6.33
N VAL A 120 7.81 3.35 -5.06
CA VAL A 120 6.85 3.41 -3.95
C VAL A 120 5.83 4.53 -4.16
N LEU A 121 6.28 5.72 -4.59
CA LEU A 121 5.38 6.83 -4.90
C LEU A 121 4.41 6.47 -6.03
N ASP A 122 4.91 5.88 -7.12
CA ASP A 122 4.09 5.49 -8.26
C ASP A 122 3.09 4.37 -7.91
N LEU A 123 3.49 3.43 -7.03
CA LEU A 123 2.60 2.44 -6.45
C LEU A 123 1.47 3.07 -5.63
N VAL A 124 1.79 4.03 -4.76
CA VAL A 124 0.77 4.74 -3.96
C VAL A 124 -0.19 5.52 -4.87
N LYS A 125 0.32 6.20 -5.90
CA LYS A 125 -0.52 6.88 -6.91
C LYS A 125 -1.42 5.91 -7.65
N SER A 126 -0.90 4.74 -8.03
CA SER A 126 -1.70 3.72 -8.72
C SER A 126 -2.84 3.18 -7.83
N LEU A 127 -2.55 2.91 -6.55
CA LEU A 127 -3.56 2.54 -5.57
C LEU A 127 -4.60 3.66 -5.36
N VAL A 128 -4.20 4.92 -5.40
CA VAL A 128 -5.13 6.06 -5.34
C VAL A 128 -6.04 6.10 -6.55
N ASN A 129 -5.50 5.90 -7.75
CA ASN A 129 -6.32 5.81 -8.96
C ASN A 129 -7.35 4.69 -8.85
N PHE A 130 -6.92 3.49 -8.48
CA PHE A 130 -7.82 2.36 -8.19
C PHE A 130 -8.93 2.75 -7.20
N MET A 131 -8.57 3.35 -6.06
CA MET A 131 -9.53 3.73 -5.03
C MET A 131 -10.54 4.79 -5.51
N TYR A 132 -10.13 5.75 -6.34
CA TYR A 132 -11.04 6.76 -6.90
C TYR A 132 -11.91 6.20 -8.03
N ASP A 133 -11.31 5.45 -8.95
CA ASP A 133 -11.98 4.94 -10.15
C ASP A 133 -13.00 3.85 -9.79
N ASP A 134 -12.73 3.04 -8.76
CA ASP A 134 -13.62 1.97 -8.30
C ASP A 134 -14.35 2.30 -6.99
N LYS A 135 -14.45 3.58 -6.61
CA LYS A 135 -15.06 4.02 -5.35
C LYS A 135 -16.45 3.41 -5.11
N SER A 136 -17.31 3.36 -6.13
CA SER A 136 -18.67 2.82 -6.01
C SER A 136 -18.68 1.30 -5.82
N ALA A 137 -17.86 0.57 -6.60
CA ALA A 137 -17.73 -0.88 -6.49
C ALA A 137 -17.10 -1.29 -5.14
N LEU A 138 -16.10 -0.53 -4.68
CA LEU A 138 -15.51 -0.71 -3.36
C LEU A 138 -16.58 -0.55 -2.28
N ALA A 139 -17.39 0.50 -2.36
CA ALA A 139 -18.42 0.75 -1.36
C ALA A 139 -19.72 -0.05 -1.51
N SER A 140 -19.74 -1.01 -2.44
CA SER A 140 -20.89 -1.88 -2.63
C SER A 140 -21.10 -2.79 -1.42
N TRP A 141 -22.34 -3.21 -1.20
CA TRP A 141 -22.66 -4.13 -0.10
C TRP A 141 -21.98 -5.49 -0.33
N GLU A 142 -21.84 -5.93 -1.58
CA GLU A 142 -21.16 -7.18 -1.94
C GLU A 142 -19.69 -7.14 -1.52
N MET A 143 -19.01 -6.04 -1.83
CA MET A 143 -17.62 -5.86 -1.45
C MET A 143 -17.47 -5.70 0.06
N THR A 144 -18.39 -4.96 0.71
CA THR A 144 -18.42 -4.82 2.17
C THR A 144 -18.56 -6.19 2.84
N ALA A 145 -19.54 -7.00 2.43
CA ALA A 145 -19.77 -8.34 2.93
C ALA A 145 -18.57 -9.27 2.71
N CYS A 146 -17.95 -9.21 1.51
CA CYS A 146 -16.72 -9.92 1.22
C CYS A 146 -15.59 -9.55 2.19
N LEU A 147 -15.40 -8.26 2.44
CA LEU A 147 -14.33 -7.77 3.31
C LEU A 147 -14.53 -8.15 4.77
N ARG A 148 -15.78 -8.27 5.25
CA ARG A 148 -16.06 -8.84 6.59
C ARG A 148 -15.53 -10.26 6.75
N LYS A 149 -15.40 -11.04 5.67
CA LYS A 149 -14.83 -12.39 5.73
C LYS A 149 -13.36 -12.37 6.18
N PHE A 150 -12.63 -11.26 5.99
CA PHE A 150 -11.25 -11.08 6.48
C PHE A 150 -11.16 -10.84 8.00
N ASP A 151 -12.28 -10.68 8.71
CA ASP A 151 -12.29 -10.68 10.18
C ASP A 151 -12.11 -12.09 10.76
N ASN A 152 -12.42 -13.11 9.96
CA ASN A 152 -12.22 -14.51 10.30
C ASN A 152 -10.72 -14.87 10.35
N PHE A 153 -10.31 -15.57 11.40
CA PHE A 153 -8.91 -15.95 11.62
C PHE A 153 -8.37 -16.86 10.52
N ASP A 154 -9.14 -17.84 10.05
CA ASP A 154 -8.72 -18.77 9.00
C ASP A 154 -8.49 -18.04 7.67
N VAL A 155 -9.37 -17.10 7.31
CA VAL A 155 -9.21 -16.28 6.10
C VAL A 155 -7.92 -15.46 6.16
N ARG A 156 -7.63 -14.83 7.31
CA ARG A 156 -6.36 -14.11 7.50
C ARG A 156 -5.16 -15.04 7.43
N ARG A 157 -5.22 -16.20 8.11
CA ARG A 157 -4.14 -17.20 8.11
C ARG A 157 -3.84 -17.67 6.70
N ASP A 158 -4.85 -17.93 5.89
CA ASP A 158 -4.69 -18.36 4.50
C ASP A 158 -4.06 -17.28 3.62
N TYR A 159 -4.52 -16.03 3.78
CA TYR A 159 -3.88 -14.89 3.12
C TYR A 159 -2.40 -14.78 3.51
N PHE A 160 -2.08 -14.82 4.80
CA PHE A 160 -0.70 -14.79 5.29
C PHE A 160 0.14 -15.95 4.77
N SER A 161 -0.41 -17.16 4.74
CA SER A 161 0.27 -18.34 4.23
C SER A 161 0.62 -18.15 2.76
N CYS A 162 -0.28 -17.55 1.97
CA CYS A 162 0.03 -17.16 0.59
C CYS A 162 1.19 -16.16 0.52
N MET A 163 1.20 -15.12 1.37
CA MET A 163 2.28 -14.12 1.39
C MET A 163 3.64 -14.72 1.73
N VAL A 164 3.67 -15.61 2.73
CA VAL A 164 4.89 -16.33 3.14
C VAL A 164 5.39 -17.22 2.02
N LEU A 165 4.49 -17.99 1.37
CA LEU A 165 4.85 -18.83 0.23
C LEU A 165 5.36 -18.01 -0.95
N ALA A 166 4.76 -16.83 -1.22
CA ALA A 166 5.25 -15.93 -2.26
C ALA A 166 6.67 -15.45 -1.95
N SER A 167 6.93 -14.99 -0.72
CA SER A 167 8.27 -14.55 -0.30
C SER A 167 9.32 -15.65 -0.34
N ILE A 168 8.98 -16.88 0.07
CA ILE A 168 9.89 -18.03 -0.01
C ILE A 168 10.24 -18.32 -1.47
N ARG A 169 9.24 -18.34 -2.37
CA ARG A 169 9.42 -18.65 -3.79
C ARG A 169 10.25 -17.61 -4.53
N THR A 170 10.13 -16.35 -4.14
CA THR A 170 10.82 -15.24 -4.81
C THR A 170 12.10 -14.81 -4.09
N HIS A 171 12.51 -15.57 -3.06
CA HIS A 171 13.68 -15.27 -2.24
C HIS A 171 13.65 -13.80 -1.76
N ASP A 172 12.51 -13.35 -1.24
CA ASP A 172 12.36 -11.99 -0.73
C ASP A 172 13.13 -11.82 0.59
N THR A 173 13.92 -10.76 0.68
CA THR A 173 14.79 -10.45 1.81
C THR A 173 14.43 -9.08 2.38
N GLN A 174 15.09 -8.68 3.46
CA GLN A 174 14.94 -7.31 3.99
C GLN A 174 15.67 -6.27 3.14
N GLU A 175 16.58 -6.69 2.26
CA GLU A 175 17.29 -5.81 1.34
C GLU A 175 16.35 -5.32 0.22
N ILE A 176 16.55 -4.08 -0.23
CA ILE A 176 15.89 -3.57 -1.44
C ILE A 176 16.56 -4.26 -2.64
N PRO A 177 15.81 -4.94 -3.53
CA PRO A 177 16.39 -5.58 -4.71
C PRO A 177 17.19 -4.61 -5.57
N HIS A 178 18.23 -5.10 -6.23
CA HIS A 178 19.15 -4.28 -7.05
C HIS A 178 18.58 -3.85 -8.41
N SER A 179 17.34 -4.22 -8.70
CA SER A 179 16.65 -3.77 -9.91
C SER A 179 15.15 -3.69 -9.66
N LYS A 180 14.49 -2.80 -10.40
CA LYS A 180 13.03 -2.73 -10.43
C LYS A 180 12.38 -4.03 -10.93
N GLY A 181 13.01 -4.71 -11.89
CA GLY A 181 12.55 -6.01 -12.41
C GLY A 181 12.46 -7.06 -11.30
N ASP A 182 13.54 -7.25 -10.55
CA ASP A 182 13.58 -8.20 -9.43
C ASP A 182 12.59 -7.83 -8.33
N PHE A 183 12.43 -6.53 -8.05
CA PHE A 183 11.42 -6.07 -7.11
C PHE A 183 10.01 -6.39 -7.60
N CYS A 184 9.73 -6.16 -8.88
CA CYS A 184 8.44 -6.40 -9.48
C CYS A 184 8.04 -7.88 -9.49
N ASP A 185 8.98 -8.78 -9.76
CA ASP A 185 8.72 -10.22 -9.67
C ASP A 185 8.31 -10.65 -8.25
N LYS A 186 9.01 -10.13 -7.23
CA LYS A 186 8.69 -10.34 -5.82
C LYS A 186 7.33 -9.72 -5.46
N PHE A 187 7.12 -8.48 -5.86
CA PHE A 187 5.93 -7.68 -5.55
C PHE A 187 4.66 -8.28 -6.16
N VAL A 188 4.66 -8.56 -7.46
CA VAL A 188 3.51 -9.08 -8.21
C VAL A 188 3.12 -10.47 -7.72
N ALA A 189 4.10 -11.31 -7.37
CA ALA A 189 3.83 -12.62 -6.77
C ALA A 189 3.06 -12.49 -5.45
N ALA A 190 3.48 -11.56 -4.58
CA ALA A 190 2.83 -11.28 -3.31
C ALA A 190 1.43 -10.62 -3.51
N ALA A 191 1.32 -9.68 -4.44
CA ALA A 191 0.08 -8.98 -4.77
C ALA A 191 -1.06 -9.92 -5.17
N LYS A 192 -0.75 -11.04 -5.85
CA LYS A 192 -1.73 -12.07 -6.25
C LYS A 192 -2.40 -12.78 -5.07
N CYS A 193 -1.89 -12.67 -3.85
CA CYS A 193 -2.50 -13.33 -2.70
C CYS A 193 -3.84 -12.71 -2.28
N TYR A 194 -4.02 -11.41 -2.45
CA TYR A 194 -5.30 -10.77 -2.17
C TYR A 194 -6.41 -11.28 -3.08
N PRO A 195 -6.31 -11.19 -4.43
CA PRO A 195 -7.37 -11.66 -5.31
C PRO A 195 -7.59 -13.18 -5.20
N ARG A 196 -6.55 -13.97 -4.93
CA ARG A 196 -6.71 -15.40 -4.62
C ARG A 196 -7.55 -15.66 -3.37
N THR A 197 -7.32 -14.88 -2.31
CA THR A 197 -8.08 -15.01 -1.06
C THR A 197 -9.52 -14.55 -1.27
N VAL A 198 -9.74 -13.43 -1.96
CA VAL A 198 -11.08 -12.95 -2.31
C VAL A 198 -11.83 -14.00 -3.13
N ASN A 199 -11.23 -14.54 -4.20
CA ASN A 199 -11.85 -15.59 -5.02
C ASN A 199 -12.19 -16.86 -4.23
N LYS A 200 -11.41 -17.20 -3.20
CA LYS A 200 -11.65 -18.38 -2.39
C LYS A 200 -12.81 -18.19 -1.41
N TYR A 201 -12.92 -17.00 -0.81
CA TYR A 201 -13.81 -16.80 0.33
C TYR A 201 -15.02 -15.94 0.03
N CYS A 202 -14.99 -15.08 -0.98
CA CYS A 202 -16.08 -14.16 -1.30
C CYS A 202 -16.99 -14.69 -2.41
N ASP A 203 -18.23 -14.21 -2.41
CA ASP A 203 -19.20 -14.62 -3.41
C ASP A 203 -18.90 -13.88 -4.71
N HIS A 204 -18.88 -14.60 -5.83
CA HIS A 204 -18.59 -14.02 -7.13
C HIS A 204 -19.77 -13.19 -7.64
N ASN A 205 -19.52 -11.91 -7.88
CA ASN A 205 -20.47 -10.99 -8.49
C ASN A 205 -19.71 -9.92 -9.29
N CYS A 206 -20.45 -9.11 -10.05
CA CYS A 206 -19.85 -8.08 -10.91
C CYS A 206 -18.93 -7.12 -10.16
N ASN A 207 -19.33 -6.64 -8.97
CA ASN A 207 -18.53 -5.69 -8.18
C ASN A 207 -17.25 -6.35 -7.65
N VAL A 208 -17.36 -7.52 -7.02
CA VAL A 208 -16.20 -8.25 -6.46
C VAL A 208 -15.21 -8.66 -7.55
N ASN A 209 -15.69 -9.18 -8.67
CA ASN A 209 -14.84 -9.58 -9.79
C ASN A 209 -14.15 -8.37 -10.44
N LYS A 210 -14.87 -7.25 -10.60
CA LYS A 210 -14.30 -5.99 -11.08
C LYS A 210 -13.18 -5.51 -10.16
N ILE A 211 -13.42 -5.45 -8.85
CA ILE A 211 -12.42 -5.05 -7.85
C ILE A 211 -11.17 -5.92 -7.92
N ILE A 212 -11.31 -7.24 -8.03
CA ILE A 212 -10.16 -8.15 -8.15
C ILE A 212 -9.35 -7.90 -9.43
N SER A 213 -10.04 -7.72 -10.55
CA SER A 213 -9.43 -7.45 -11.84
C SER A 213 -8.68 -6.13 -11.84
N ASP A 214 -9.36 -5.06 -11.43
CA ASP A 214 -8.79 -3.72 -11.43
C ASP A 214 -7.68 -3.59 -10.40
N TYR A 215 -7.83 -4.18 -9.21
CA TYR A 215 -6.76 -4.27 -8.22
C TYR A 215 -5.46 -4.84 -8.81
N SER A 216 -5.56 -5.96 -9.52
CA SER A 216 -4.42 -6.62 -10.12
C SER A 216 -3.78 -5.75 -11.21
N LYS A 217 -4.61 -5.07 -12.01
CA LYS A 217 -4.17 -4.12 -13.04
C LYS A 217 -3.42 -2.94 -12.44
N TYR A 218 -4.02 -2.22 -11.49
CA TYR A 218 -3.39 -1.05 -10.88
C TYR A 218 -2.11 -1.40 -10.13
N LEU A 219 -2.02 -2.58 -9.50
CA LEU A 219 -0.78 -3.01 -8.88
C LEU A 219 0.34 -3.35 -9.86
N ALA A 220 0.03 -3.73 -11.10
CA ALA A 220 1.02 -4.01 -12.12
C ALA A 220 1.60 -2.72 -12.75
N ILE A 221 0.84 -1.62 -12.79
CA ILE A 221 1.25 -0.36 -13.47
C ILE A 221 2.66 0.11 -13.06
N PRO A 222 3.04 0.20 -11.77
CA PRO A 222 4.39 0.65 -11.39
C PRO A 222 5.50 -0.20 -11.98
N CYS A 223 5.23 -1.48 -12.27
CA CYS A 223 6.17 -2.42 -12.88
C CYS A 223 6.26 -2.31 -14.41
N GLU A 224 5.30 -1.66 -15.05
CA GLU A 224 5.26 -1.47 -16.51
C GLU A 224 5.88 -0.13 -16.96
N ILE A 225 6.02 0.82 -16.04
CA ILE A 225 6.70 2.10 -16.30
C ILE A 225 8.18 1.83 -16.58
N LYS A 226 8.70 2.26 -17.73
CA LYS A 226 10.13 2.15 -18.05
C LYS A 226 10.96 3.08 -17.16
N GLU A 227 12.13 2.61 -16.73
CA GLU A 227 13.14 3.42 -16.04
C GLU A 227 13.76 4.48 -16.97
#